data_AF-A0A7J4S681-F1
#
_entry.id   AF-A0A7J4S681-F1
#
_cell.length_a   1.000
_cell.length_b   1.000
_cell.length_c   1.000
_cell.angle_alpha   90.00
_cell.angle_beta   90.00
_cell.angle_gamma   90.00
#
_symmetry.space_group_name_H-M   'P 1'
#
loop_
_entity.id
_entity.type
_entity.pdbx_description
1 polymer ?
#
loop_
_entity_poly.entity_id
_entity_poly.type
_entity_poly.pdbx_seq_one_letter_code
_entity_poly.pdbx_strand_id
1 'polypeptide(L)'
;MTTATVASDLEIARSVTPRRIVDVARDLGIADAELELYGPTKAKVTLEAIERLEAERPRGKYVVVTAITPTPLGEGKSTTSVGLAQGLNFIGRRAAVNIRQPSLGPVFG
;
A
#
# COMPACT_ATOMS: atom_id res chain seq x y z
N MET A 1 27.05 8.86 19.23
CA MET A 1 25.97 8.63 18.24
C MET A 1 24.74 9.33 18.75
N THR A 2 24.37 10.46 18.15
CA THR A 2 23.12 11.15 18.47
C THR A 2 21.97 10.26 18.04
N THR A 3 21.27 9.67 18.99
CA THR A 3 20.02 8.93 18.76
C THR A 3 18.98 9.92 18.27
N ALA A 4 18.86 10.06 16.95
CA ALA A 4 17.74 10.76 16.37
C ALA A 4 16.45 10.07 16.84
N THR A 5 15.61 10.80 17.57
CA THR A 5 14.34 10.29 18.05
C THR A 5 13.43 10.06 16.84
N VAL A 6 12.96 8.82 16.65
CA VAL A 6 11.98 8.51 15.60
C VAL A 6 10.65 9.14 16.02
N ALA A 7 10.06 9.94 15.13
CA ALA A 7 8.74 10.53 15.35
C ALA A 7 7.65 9.44 15.45
N SER A 8 6.53 9.76 16.10
CA SER A 8 5.39 8.82 16.16
C SER A 8 4.79 8.56 14.77
N ASP A 9 4.14 7.41 14.60
CA ASP A 9 3.49 7.05 13.33
C ASP A 9 2.51 8.12 12.83
N LEU A 10 1.77 8.76 13.75
CA LEU A 10 0.81 9.81 13.42
C LEU A 10 1.50 11.10 12.96
N GLU A 11 2.62 11.48 13.57
CA GLU A 11 3.42 12.63 13.15
C GLU A 11 4.01 12.41 11.76
N ILE A 12 4.56 11.20 11.51
CA ILE A 12 5.08 10.82 10.20
C ILE A 12 3.96 10.89 9.15
N ALA A 13 2.80 10.30 9.43
CA ALA A 13 1.65 10.30 8.52
C ALA A 13 1.12 11.72 8.21
N ARG A 14 1.17 12.64 9.17
CA ARG A 14 0.75 14.04 8.98
C ARG A 14 1.80 14.91 8.31
N SER A 15 3.08 14.54 8.37
CA SER A 15 4.18 15.29 7.77
C SER A 15 4.25 15.20 6.24
N VAL A 16 3.58 14.20 5.65
CA VAL A 16 3.63 13.92 4.21
C VAL A 16 2.40 14.47 3.48
N THR A 17 2.61 15.01 2.28
CA THR A 17 1.53 15.30 1.34
C THR A 17 1.35 14.10 0.41
N PRO A 18 0.24 13.35 0.48
CA PRO A 18 0.04 12.20 -0.39
C PRO A 18 -0.12 12.62 -1.85
N ARG A 19 0.42 11.82 -2.77
CA ARG A 19 0.13 11.94 -4.20
C ARG A 19 -1.37 11.76 -4.45
N ARG A 20 -1.90 12.37 -5.52
CA ARG A 20 -3.29 12.10 -5.93
C ARG A 20 -3.42 10.65 -6.35
N ILE A 21 -4.54 10.03 -5.98
CA ILE A 21 -4.75 8.60 -6.27
C ILE A 21 -4.78 8.30 -7.77
N VAL A 22 -5.24 9.25 -8.59
CA VAL A 22 -5.23 9.15 -10.05
C VAL A 22 -3.82 9.01 -10.62
N ASP A 23 -2.82 9.68 -10.02
CA ASP A 23 -1.43 9.57 -10.47
C ASP A 23 -0.85 8.21 -10.10
N VAL A 24 -1.19 7.70 -8.91
CA VAL A 24 -0.79 6.35 -8.46
C VAL A 24 -1.44 5.27 -9.34
N ALA A 25 -2.71 5.44 -9.70
CA ALA A 25 -3.43 4.53 -10.58
C ALA A 25 -2.84 4.51 -12.01
N ARG A 26 -2.43 5.67 -12.54
CA ARG A 26 -1.74 5.77 -13.84
C ARG A 26 -0.39 5.07 -13.85
N ASP A 27 0.39 5.14 -12.77
CA ASP A 27 1.62 4.33 -12.63
C ASP A 27 1.33 2.82 -12.71
N LEU A 28 0.11 2.41 -12.34
CA LEU A 28 -0.37 1.04 -12.45
C LEU A 28 -1.08 0.75 -13.80
N GLY A 29 -1.22 1.73 -14.68
CA GLY A 29 -1.91 1.60 -15.97
C GLY A 29 -3.42 1.39 -15.84
N ILE A 30 -4.00 1.87 -14.73
CA ILE A 30 -5.45 2.01 -14.53
C ILE A 30 -5.82 3.40 -15.05
N ALA A 31 -6.83 3.47 -15.92
CA ALA A 31 -7.27 4.71 -16.53
C ALA A 31 -8.13 5.52 -15.56
N ASP A 32 -8.15 6.86 -15.73
CA ASP A 32 -8.93 7.74 -14.86
C ASP A 32 -10.44 7.42 -14.88
N ALA A 33 -10.97 6.93 -16.01
CA ALA A 33 -12.36 6.52 -16.17
C ALA A 33 -12.71 5.19 -15.45
N GLU A 34 -11.70 4.45 -14.99
CA GLU A 34 -11.83 3.17 -14.28
C GLU A 34 -11.79 3.35 -12.75
N LEU A 35 -11.91 4.60 -12.29
CA LEU A 35 -11.84 4.98 -10.89
C LEU A 35 -13.14 5.63 -10.40
N GLU A 36 -13.64 5.13 -9.28
CA GLU A 36 -14.66 5.82 -8.49
C GLU A 36 -13.96 6.52 -7.32
N LEU A 37 -13.85 7.85 -7.37
CA LEU A 37 -13.05 8.62 -6.42
C LEU A 37 -13.75 8.86 -5.07
N TYR A 38 -12.99 8.70 -3.98
CA TYR A 38 -13.39 9.01 -2.60
C TYR A 38 -12.46 10.09 -2.03
N GLY A 39 -12.61 11.30 -2.57
CA GLY A 39 -11.67 12.40 -2.36
C GLY A 39 -10.37 12.23 -3.17
N PRO A 40 -9.32 13.02 -2.87
CA PRO A 40 -8.14 13.12 -3.74
C PRO A 40 -7.18 11.93 -3.64
N THR A 41 -7.26 11.14 -2.57
CA THR A 41 -6.25 10.13 -2.19
C THR A 41 -6.79 8.71 -2.08
N LYS A 42 -8.06 8.49 -2.40
CA LYS A 42 -8.70 7.16 -2.35
C LYS A 42 -9.63 6.99 -3.53
N ALA A 43 -9.72 5.76 -4.02
CA ALA A 43 -10.63 5.39 -5.09
C ALA A 43 -10.99 3.90 -4.99
N LYS A 44 -12.13 3.50 -5.56
CA LYS A 44 -12.37 2.12 -5.96
C LYS A 44 -11.94 1.95 -7.41
N VAL A 45 -11.45 0.75 -7.74
CA VAL A 45 -11.10 0.33 -9.10
C VAL A 45 -12.26 -0.50 -9.63
N THR A 46 -12.72 -0.22 -10.85
CA THR A 46 -13.81 -0.99 -11.47
C THR A 46 -13.36 -2.41 -11.85
N LEU A 47 -14.31 -3.33 -12.03
CA LEU A 47 -13.98 -4.71 -12.39
C LEU A 47 -13.50 -4.81 -13.84
N GLU A 48 -14.04 -3.98 -14.72
CA GLU A 48 -13.67 -3.89 -16.14
C GLU A 48 -12.18 -3.55 -16.30
N ALA A 49 -11.63 -2.74 -15.39
CA ALA A 49 -10.21 -2.42 -15.36
C ALA A 49 -9.35 -3.66 -15.10
N ILE A 50 -9.82 -4.54 -14.21
CA ILE A 50 -9.13 -5.79 -13.86
C ILE A 50 -9.16 -6.73 -15.06
N GLU A 51 -10.34 -6.94 -15.64
CA GLU A 51 -10.52 -7.80 -16.82
C GLU A 51 -9.66 -7.35 -18.01
N ARG A 52 -9.67 -6.05 -18.30
CA ARG A 52 -8.84 -5.45 -19.35
C ARG A 52 -7.35 -5.67 -19.08
N LEU A 53 -6.88 -5.39 -17.86
CA LEU A 53 -5.48 -5.55 -17.50
C LEU A 53 -5.02 -7.01 -17.53
N GLU A 54 -5.88 -7.96 -17.16
CA GLU A 54 -5.58 -9.40 -17.28
C GLU A 54 -5.52 -9.87 -18.74
N ALA A 55 -6.31 -9.27 -19.64
CA ALA A 55 -6.26 -9.56 -21.07
C ALA A 55 -5.02 -8.96 -21.76
N GLU A 56 -4.58 -7.76 -21.34
CA GLU A 56 -3.46 -7.04 -21.95
C GLU A 56 -2.07 -7.48 -21.45
N ARG A 57 -1.98 -8.01 -20.23
CA ARG A 57 -0.70 -8.18 -19.52
C ARG A 57 -0.59 -9.55 -18.84
N PRO A 58 0.60 -10.17 -18.84
CA PRO A 58 0.83 -11.38 -18.07
C PRO A 58 0.78 -11.08 -16.56
N ARG A 59 0.41 -12.09 -15.77
CA ARG A 59 0.43 -11.99 -14.30
C ARG A 59 1.84 -11.71 -13.77
N GLY A 60 1.92 -10.79 -12.81
CA GLY A 60 3.14 -10.49 -12.07
C GLY A 60 3.56 -11.61 -11.10
N LYS A 61 4.67 -11.39 -10.39
CA LYS A 61 5.09 -12.27 -9.30
C LYS A 61 4.22 -12.01 -8.06
N TYR A 62 3.76 -13.08 -7.43
CA TYR A 62 3.01 -13.02 -6.18
C TYR A 62 3.92 -13.39 -5.01
N VAL A 63 4.10 -12.45 -4.07
CA VAL A 63 4.98 -12.62 -2.90
C VAL A 63 4.13 -12.57 -1.64
N VAL A 64 4.10 -13.67 -0.89
CA VAL A 64 3.39 -13.76 0.39
C VAL A 64 4.33 -13.39 1.52
N VAL A 65 3.92 -12.43 2.34
CA VAL A 65 4.62 -12.07 3.58
C VAL A 65 3.91 -12.74 4.76
N THR A 66 4.64 -13.59 5.47
CA THR A 66 4.20 -14.26 6.69
C THR A 66 5.12 -13.91 7.86
N ALA A 67 4.74 -14.31 9.06
CA ALA A 67 5.54 -14.18 10.28
C ALA A 67 5.48 -15.47 11.09
N ILE A 68 6.36 -15.57 12.09
CA ILE A 68 6.30 -16.61 13.12
C ILE A 68 5.03 -16.46 13.98
N THR A 69 4.81 -17.39 14.89
CA THR A 69 3.77 -17.29 15.92
C THR A 69 3.90 -15.95 16.67
N PRO A 70 2.81 -15.16 16.81
CA PRO A 70 2.87 -13.87 17.47
C PRO A 70 3.38 -13.94 18.91
N THR A 71 4.12 -12.91 19.29
CA THR A 71 4.71 -12.71 20.60
C THR A 71 4.36 -11.32 21.14
N PRO A 72 4.46 -11.07 22.45
CA PRO A 72 4.21 -9.74 23.02
C PRO A 72 5.13 -8.63 22.50
N LEU A 73 6.27 -8.98 21.89
CA LEU A 73 7.23 -8.01 21.35
C LEU A 73 6.80 -7.45 19.98
N GLY A 74 5.90 -8.15 19.27
CA GLY A 74 5.46 -7.79 17.93
C GLY A 74 6.48 -8.12 16.84
N GLU A 75 5.98 -8.58 15.69
CA GLU A 75 6.83 -9.11 14.61
C GLU A 75 7.01 -8.13 13.44
N GLY A 76 6.29 -7.00 13.43
CA GLY A 76 6.41 -5.98 12.38
C GLY A 76 5.95 -6.43 10.99
N LYS A 77 5.13 -7.48 10.86
CA LYS A 77 4.72 -8.08 9.58
C LYS A 77 4.22 -7.05 8.55
N SER A 78 3.27 -6.19 8.94
CA SER A 78 2.69 -5.20 8.03
C SER A 78 3.71 -4.12 7.65
N THR A 79 4.56 -3.70 8.59
CA THR A 79 5.68 -2.78 8.34
C THR A 79 6.63 -3.35 7.30
N THR A 80 6.99 -4.62 7.43
CA THR A 80 7.84 -5.33 6.46
C THR A 80 7.16 -5.46 5.09
N SER A 81 5.86 -5.74 5.02
CA SER A 81 5.13 -5.79 3.75
C SER A 81 5.17 -4.47 2.98
N VAL A 82 4.96 -3.34 3.68
CA VAL A 82 5.02 -2.00 3.07
C VAL A 82 6.45 -1.66 2.67
N GLY A 83 7.43 -1.90 3.55
CA GLY A 83 8.85 -1.66 3.30
C GLY A 83 9.41 -2.47 2.14
N LEU A 84 8.99 -3.74 1.99
CA LEU A 84 9.37 -4.59 0.86
C LEU A 84 8.89 -4.00 -0.47
N ALA A 85 7.63 -3.57 -0.55
CA ALA A 85 7.10 -2.94 -1.77
C ALA A 85 7.82 -1.62 -2.08
N GLN A 86 8.12 -0.80 -1.07
CA GLN A 86 8.91 0.42 -1.24
C GLN A 86 10.34 0.12 -1.73
N GLY A 87 11.01 -0.86 -1.13
CA GLY A 87 12.36 -1.29 -1.53
C GLY A 87 12.41 -1.84 -2.95
N LEU A 88 11.40 -2.61 -3.37
CA LEU A 88 11.27 -3.08 -4.75
C LEU A 88 11.14 -1.92 -5.74
N ASN A 89 10.30 -0.93 -5.44
CA ASN A 89 10.18 0.28 -6.27
C ASN A 89 11.49 1.08 -6.30
N PHE A 90 12.20 1.17 -5.18
CA PHE A 90 13.51 1.84 -5.09
C PHE A 90 14.56 1.21 -6.03
N ILE A 91 14.57 -0.11 -6.18
CA ILE A 91 15.47 -0.82 -7.10
C ILE A 91 14.93 -0.96 -8.53
N GLY A 92 13.90 -0.17 -8.89
CA GLY A 92 13.35 -0.12 -10.24
C GLY A 92 12.38 -1.25 -10.61
N ARG A 93 11.82 -1.96 -9.62
CA ARG A 93 10.76 -2.96 -9.84
C ARG A 93 9.40 -2.35 -9.55
N ARG A 94 8.47 -2.44 -10.50
CA ARG A 94 7.08 -2.04 -10.28
C ARG A 94 6.39 -3.00 -9.30
N ALA A 95 6.12 -2.53 -8.08
CA ALA A 95 5.51 -3.33 -7.02
C ALA A 95 4.37 -2.59 -6.32
N ALA A 96 3.33 -3.33 -5.93
CA ALA A 96 2.22 -2.85 -5.12
C ALA A 96 2.06 -3.76 -3.89
N VAL A 97 1.50 -3.21 -2.82
CA VAL A 97 1.21 -3.94 -1.58
C VAL A 97 -0.30 -4.03 -1.38
N ASN A 98 -0.79 -5.22 -1.03
CA ASN A 98 -2.19 -5.46 -0.69
C ASN A 98 -2.30 -5.72 0.82
N ILE A 99 -3.15 -4.96 1.50
CA ILE A 99 -3.36 -5.05 2.95
C ILE A 99 -4.86 -5.12 3.27
N ARG A 100 -5.19 -5.61 4.47
CA ARG A 100 -6.58 -5.67 4.95
C ARG A 100 -6.98 -4.32 5.54
N GLN A 101 -8.23 -3.94 5.33
CA GLN A 101 -8.85 -2.86 6.09
C GLN A 101 -9.01 -3.30 7.56
N PRO A 102 -8.55 -2.51 8.54
CA PRO A 102 -8.75 -2.84 9.95
C PRO A 102 -10.23 -2.70 10.35
N SER A 103 -10.64 -3.46 11.37
CA SER A 103 -11.92 -3.22 12.04
C SER A 103 -11.90 -1.87 12.75
N LEU A 104 -13.03 -1.17 12.75
CA LEU A 104 -13.18 0.09 13.47
C LEU A 104 -13.28 -0.10 14.99
N GLY A 105 -13.80 -1.23 15.47
CA GLY A 105 -14.06 -1.47 16.90
C GLY A 105 -12.83 -1.26 17.81
N PRO A 106 -11.66 -1.85 17.51
CA PRO A 106 -10.45 -1.67 18.32
C PRO A 106 -9.92 -0.23 18.44
N VAL A 107 -10.40 0.71 17.61
CA VAL A 107 -9.99 2.12 17.69
C VAL A 107 -10.54 2.80 18.96
N PHE A 108 -11.62 2.26 19.55
CA PHE A 108 -12.31 2.84 20.70
C PHE A 108 -12.13 2.06 22.01
N GLY A 109 -11.28 1.02 22.00
CA GLY A 109 -11.00 0.17 23.17
C GLY A 109 -9.87 0.69 24.04
#